data_AF-A0A9X3G6M9-F1
#
_entry.id   AF-A0A9X3G6M9-F1
#
_cell.length_a   1.000
_cell.length_b   1.000
_cell.length_c   1.000
_cell.angle_alpha   90.00
_cell.angle_beta   90.00
_cell.angle_gamma   90.00
#
_symmetry.space_group_name_H-M   'P 1'
#
loop_
_entity.id
_entity.type
_entity.pdbx_description
1 polymer ?
#
loop_
_entity_poly.entity_id
_entity_poly.type
_entity_poly.pdbx_seq_one_letter_code
_entity_poly.pdbx_strand_id
1 'polypeptide(L)'
;MTERPWRPASVPPAAVDLLHVALWRSADLQPDDLLCALTLVPAAHAEVDQLEAGLLFTARAAGLTWAQMATAMGLRSPQACQQHHTRLAARQDRDT
;
A
#
# COMPACT_ATOMS: atom_id res chain seq x y z
N MET A 1 -9.71 14.82 13.79
CA MET A 1 -8.70 14.08 13.02
C MET A 1 -7.35 14.48 13.56
N THR A 2 -6.71 13.61 14.33
CA THR A 2 -5.40 13.87 14.94
C THR A 2 -4.35 14.07 13.84
N GLU A 3 -3.54 15.11 14.00
CA GLU A 3 -2.46 15.46 13.07
C GLU A 3 -1.52 14.26 12.88
N ARG A 4 -1.24 13.87 11.63
CA ARG A 4 -0.34 12.75 11.31
C ARG A 4 1.11 13.30 11.33
N PRO A 5 1.94 13.03 12.34
CA PRO A 5 3.24 13.70 12.52
C PRO A 5 4.25 13.42 11.40
N TRP A 6 4.06 12.34 10.63
CA TRP A 6 4.90 12.00 9.47
C TRP A 6 4.43 12.64 8.15
N ARG A 7 3.29 13.35 8.15
CA ARG A 7 2.68 13.89 6.93
C ARG A 7 2.97 15.40 6.81
N PRO A 8 3.68 15.85 5.77
CA PRO A 8 3.83 17.27 5.49
C PRO A 8 2.46 17.91 5.21
N ALA A 9 2.24 19.14 5.67
CA ALA A 9 0.94 19.82 5.64
C ALA A 9 0.33 20.03 4.23
N SER A 10 1.15 19.94 3.18
CA SER A 10 0.75 20.23 1.79
C SER A 10 0.55 19.00 0.89
N VAL A 11 0.64 17.78 1.42
CA VAL A 11 0.50 16.57 0.60
C VAL A 11 -0.98 16.28 0.34
N PRO A 12 -1.42 16.13 -0.94
CA PRO A 12 -2.79 15.74 -1.25
C PRO A 12 -3.20 14.45 -0.52
N PRO A 13 -4.51 14.24 -0.26
CA PRO A 13 -5.02 12.98 0.31
C PRO A 13 -4.45 11.75 -0.39
N ALA A 14 -4.12 10.72 0.39
CA ALA A 14 -3.73 9.42 -0.15
C ALA A 14 -4.90 8.87 -0.99
N ALA A 15 -4.61 8.14 -2.06
CA ALA A 15 -5.63 7.50 -2.89
C ALA A 15 -6.53 6.59 -2.03
N VAL A 16 -5.95 5.88 -1.05
CA VAL A 16 -6.72 5.11 -0.05
C VAL A 16 -7.69 5.98 0.76
N ASP A 17 -7.28 7.19 1.17
CA ASP A 17 -8.14 8.11 1.91
C ASP A 17 -9.32 8.57 1.02
N LEU A 18 -9.07 8.86 -0.27
CA LEU A 18 -10.11 9.26 -1.24
C LEU A 18 -11.11 8.13 -1.53
N LEU A 19 -10.65 6.89 -1.65
CA LEU A 19 -11.53 5.72 -1.82
C LEU A 19 -12.44 5.51 -0.61
N HIS A 20 -11.92 5.67 0.62
CA HIS A 20 -12.75 5.62 1.83
C HIS A 20 -13.82 6.70 1.84
N VAL A 21 -13.48 7.93 1.43
CA VAL A 21 -14.46 9.02 1.31
C VAL A 21 -15.52 8.70 0.26
N ALA A 22 -15.13 8.18 -0.90
CA ALA A 22 -16.07 7.78 -1.95
C ALA A 22 -17.05 6.70 -1.45
N LEU A 23 -16.55 5.67 -0.76
CA LEU A 23 -17.41 4.64 -0.16
C LEU A 23 -18.34 5.19 0.91
N TRP A 24 -17.83 6.07 1.79
CA TRP A 24 -18.64 6.71 2.82
C TRP A 24 -19.75 7.59 2.23
N ARG A 25 -19.50 8.22 1.08
CA ARG A 25 -20.47 9.05 0.32
C ARG A 25 -21.23 8.30 -0.75
N SER A 26 -21.12 6.97 -0.83
CA SER A 26 -21.60 6.18 -1.96
C SER A 26 -23.08 6.37 -2.30
N ALA A 27 -23.93 6.69 -1.32
CA ALA A 27 -25.35 6.99 -1.53
C ALA A 27 -25.60 8.28 -2.34
N ASP A 28 -24.64 9.22 -2.34
CA ASP A 28 -24.73 10.52 -3.01
C ASP A 28 -23.98 10.55 -4.36
N LEU A 29 -23.23 9.49 -4.69
CA LEU A 29 -22.38 9.45 -5.90
C LEU A 29 -23.17 9.14 -7.16
N GLN A 30 -22.86 9.84 -8.25
CA GLN A 30 -23.33 9.48 -9.59
C GLN A 30 -22.46 8.36 -10.19
N PRO A 31 -22.96 7.64 -11.22
CA PRO A 31 -22.17 6.61 -11.90
C PRO A 31 -20.79 7.09 -12.37
N ASP A 32 -20.69 8.32 -12.88
CA ASP A 32 -19.41 8.90 -13.33
C ASP A 32 -18.45 9.16 -12.17
N ASP A 33 -18.95 9.52 -10.98
CA ASP A 33 -18.12 9.67 -9.78
C ASP A 33 -17.57 8.32 -9.31
N LEU A 34 -18.38 7.25 -9.42
CA LEU A 34 -17.93 5.89 -9.13
C LEU A 34 -16.86 5.42 -10.12
N LEU A 35 -17.02 5.72 -11.40
CA LEU A 35 -15.99 5.43 -12.41
C LEU A 35 -14.70 6.20 -12.11
N CYS A 36 -14.79 7.50 -11.77
CA CYS A 36 -13.64 8.28 -11.33
C CYS A 36 -12.96 7.66 -10.10
N ALA A 37 -13.74 7.27 -9.08
CA ALA A 37 -13.20 6.62 -7.89
C ALA A 37 -12.48 5.29 -8.22
N LEU A 38 -13.03 4.48 -9.14
CA LEU A 38 -12.39 3.24 -9.58
C LEU A 38 -11.02 3.48 -10.25
N THR A 39 -10.83 4.61 -10.93
CA THR A 39 -9.52 4.97 -11.50
C THR A 39 -8.44 5.21 -10.44
N LEU A 40 -8.81 5.46 -9.17
CA LEU A 40 -7.87 5.65 -8.07
C LEU A 40 -7.38 4.32 -7.45
N VAL A 41 -8.03 3.19 -7.75
CA VAL A 41 -7.67 1.89 -7.17
C VAL A 41 -6.23 1.47 -7.46
N PRO A 42 -5.70 1.61 -8.70
CA PRO A 42 -4.28 1.32 -8.97
C PRO A 42 -3.32 2.18 -8.13
N ALA A 43 -3.63 3.46 -7.94
CA ALA A 43 -2.82 4.35 -7.11
C ALA A 43 -2.85 3.93 -5.63
N ALA A 44 -4.02 3.54 -5.11
CA ALA A 44 -4.15 3.03 -3.76
C ALA A 44 -3.37 1.73 -3.54
N HIS A 45 -3.36 0.82 -4.53
CA HIS A 45 -2.50 -0.36 -4.47
C HIS A 45 -1.01 -0.01 -4.50
N ALA A 46 -0.61 0.95 -5.34
CA ALA A 46 0.78 1.40 -5.41
C ALA A 46 1.26 2.02 -4.08
N GLU A 47 0.40 2.79 -3.38
CA GLU A 47 0.69 3.33 -2.05
C GLU A 47 0.94 2.21 -1.02
N VAL A 48 0.12 1.16 -1.03
CA VAL A 48 0.29 0.00 -0.13
C VAL A 48 1.55 -0.79 -0.48
N ASP A 49 1.79 -1.04 -1.77
CA ASP A 49 2.98 -1.75 -2.25
C ASP A 49 4.28 -1.01 -1.85
N GLN A 50 4.29 0.33 -1.91
CA GLN A 50 5.40 1.16 -1.45
C GLN A 50 5.65 1.03 0.07
N LEU A 51 4.58 1.09 0.87
CA LEU A 51 4.67 0.92 2.33
C LEU A 51 5.18 -0.47 2.69
N GLU A 52 4.68 -1.50 2.01
CA GLU A 52 5.13 -2.88 2.21
C GLU A 52 6.61 -3.04 1.85
N ALA A 53 7.05 -2.47 0.72
CA ALA A 53 8.45 -2.51 0.30
C ALA A 53 9.37 -1.83 1.32
N GLY A 54 8.99 -0.64 1.81
CA GLY A 54 9.73 0.09 2.84
C GLY A 54 9.81 -0.66 4.17
N LEU A 55 8.73 -1.32 4.58
CA LEU A 55 8.70 -2.15 5.79
C LEU A 55 9.58 -3.40 5.64
N LEU A 56 9.49 -4.11 4.51
CA LEU A 56 10.34 -5.27 4.23
C LEU A 56 11.82 -4.89 4.20
N PHE A 57 12.16 -3.76 3.57
CA PHE A 57 13.52 -3.24 3.57
C PHE A 57 14.00 -2.92 5.00
N THR A 58 13.19 -2.22 5.78
CA THR A 58 13.50 -1.87 7.18
C THR A 58 13.67 -3.12 8.04
N ALA A 59 12.81 -4.13 7.88
CA ALA A 59 12.92 -5.41 8.58
C ALA A 59 14.21 -6.14 8.23
N ARG A 60 14.60 -6.15 6.94
CA ARG A 60 15.88 -6.71 6.49
C ARG A 60 17.07 -5.98 7.08
N ALA A 61 17.03 -4.64 7.11
CA ALA A 61 18.07 -3.80 7.72
C ALA A 61 18.19 -4.03 9.24
N ALA A 62 17.07 -4.32 9.91
CA ALA A 62 17.03 -4.71 11.32
C ALA A 62 17.46 -6.17 11.59
N GLY A 63 17.87 -6.92 10.55
CA GLY A 63 18.38 -8.29 10.68
C GLY A 63 17.32 -9.38 10.71
N LEU A 64 16.04 -9.08 10.47
CA LEU A 64 14.99 -10.11 10.43
C LEU A 64 15.21 -11.07 9.27
N THR A 65 15.08 -12.36 9.55
CA THR A 65 15.17 -13.42 8.55
C THR A 65 13.89 -13.53 7.72
N TRP A 66 13.98 -14.10 6.53
CA TRP A 66 12.82 -14.43 5.70
C TRP A 66 11.79 -15.31 6.41
N ALA A 67 12.23 -16.18 7.33
CA ALA A 67 11.33 -17.01 8.11
C ALA A 67 10.50 -16.19 9.11
N GLN A 68 11.14 -15.28 9.85
CA GLN A 68 10.46 -14.41 10.81
C GLN A 68 9.43 -13.51 10.11
N MET A 69 9.81 -12.92 8.97
CA MET A 69 8.90 -12.10 8.17
C MET A 69 7.76 -12.93 7.58
N ALA A 70 8.04 -14.13 7.06
CA ALA A 70 7.00 -15.03 6.56
C ALA A 70 5.96 -15.34 7.64
N THR A 71 6.40 -15.66 8.85
CA THR A 71 5.48 -15.90 9.99
C THR A 71 4.66 -14.65 10.32
N ALA A 72 5.27 -13.48 10.40
CA ALA A 72 4.57 -12.23 10.70
C ALA A 72 3.53 -11.85 9.63
N MET A 73 3.81 -12.16 8.37
CA MET A 73 2.93 -11.87 7.23
C MET A 73 1.91 -12.99 6.94
N GLY A 74 1.91 -14.08 7.72
CA GLY A 74 1.02 -15.23 7.49
C GLY A 74 1.34 -16.03 6.22
N LEU A 75 2.59 -15.95 5.72
CA LEU A 75 3.04 -16.67 4.55
C LEU A 75 3.44 -18.11 4.90
N ARG A 76 3.18 -19.02 3.97
CA ARG A 76 3.34 -20.48 4.16
C ARG A 76 4.81 -20.94 4.25
N SER A 77 5.77 -20.12 3.83
CA SER A 77 7.19 -20.48 3.88
C SER A 77 8.10 -19.24 3.76
N PRO A 78 9.38 -19.34 4.18
CA PRO A 78 10.38 -18.29 3.97
C PRO A 78 10.59 -17.96 2.48
N GLN A 79 10.56 -18.98 1.62
CA GLN A 79 10.70 -18.81 0.17
C GLN A 79 9.51 -18.02 -0.40
N ALA A 80 8.30 -18.23 0.11
CA ALA A 80 7.13 -17.46 -0.33
C ALA A 80 7.30 -15.97 0.00
N CYS A 81 7.88 -15.63 1.15
CA CYS A 81 8.22 -14.26 1.53
C CYS A 81 9.29 -13.66 0.62
N GLN A 82 10.37 -14.40 0.33
CA GLN A 82 11.41 -13.94 -0.59
C GLN A 82 10.85 -13.69 -2.01
N GLN A 83 10.06 -14.62 -2.55
CA GLN A 83 9.44 -14.46 -3.86
C GLN A 83 8.45 -13.28 -3.89
N HIS A 84 7.69 -13.09 -2.81
CA HIS A 84 6.80 -11.95 -2.66
C HIS A 84 7.56 -10.63 -2.72
N HIS A 85 8.64 -10.52 -1.95
CA HIS A 85 9.52 -9.36 -1.98
C HIS A 85 10.11 -9.10 -3.39
N THR A 86 10.58 -10.14 -4.08
CA THR A 86 11.08 -10.00 -5.47
C THR A 86 10.00 -9.51 -6.43
N ARG A 87 8.77 -10.02 -6.32
CA ARG A 87 7.65 -9.55 -7.16
C ARG A 87 7.29 -8.10 -6.84
N LEU A 88 7.31 -7.73 -5.57
CA LEU A 88 7.02 -6.37 -5.13
C LEU A 88 8.04 -5.38 -5.68
N ALA A 89 9.34 -5.69 -5.56
CA ALA A 89 10.41 -4.88 -6.14
C ALA A 89 10.26 -4.71 -7.66
N ALA A 90 9.97 -5.79 -8.39
CA ALA A 90 9.79 -5.74 -9.84
C ALA A 90 8.57 -4.89 -10.28
N ARG A 91 7.57 -4.71 -9.42
CA ARG A 91 6.44 -3.80 -9.70
C ARG A 91 6.85 -2.34 -9.54
N GLN A 92 7.60 -2.01 -8.49
CA GLN A 92 8.08 -0.66 -8.22
C GLN A 92 9.00 -0.13 -9.34
N ASP A 93 9.83 -1.00 -9.91
CA ASP A 93 10.69 -0.66 -11.06
C ASP A 93 9.91 -0.30 -12.34
N ARG A 94 8.64 -0.72 -12.45
CA ARG A 94 7.79 -0.41 -13.62
C ARG A 94 7.00 0.89 -13.46
N ASP A 95 6.84 1.36 -12.22
CA ASP A 95 6.06 2.55 -11.88
C ASP A 95 6.95 3.80 -11.70
N THR A 96 8.28 3.63 -11.78
CA THR A 96 9.30 4.71 -11.75
C THR A 96 9.75 5.07 -13.16
#